data_AF-A0A3A4KL93-F1
#
_entry.id   AF-A0A3A4KL93-F1
#
_cell.length_a   1.000
_cell.length_b   1.000
_cell.length_c   1.000
_cell.angle_alpha   90.00
_cell.angle_beta   90.00
_cell.angle_gamma   90.00
#
_symmetry.space_group_name_H-M   'P 1'
#
loop_
_entity.id
_entity.type
_entity.pdbx_description
1 polymer ?
#
loop_
_entity_poly.entity_id
_entity_poly.type
_entity_poly.pdbx_seq_one_letter_code
_entity_poly.pdbx_strand_id
1 'polypeptide(L)'
;MKQPHGNRTIKWTGGIIAGISAGHLAVGLSLSSGYFGDWLSLRLWNHWWEDTVPAMSFWANPGGFGLPLALIGVLVVWMNRNNIVPPAFLAWTVLIWSLAIAFMAEPTPAPVVVVAAAVLLRSIRSATKAVEPQQMQPAGSVASQ
;
A
#
# COMPACT_ATOMS: atom_id res chain seq x y z
N MET A 1 29.20 7.83 11.81
CA MET A 1 28.34 7.93 10.61
C MET A 1 26.89 8.01 11.05
N LYS A 2 26.25 9.17 10.98
CA LYS A 2 24.82 9.32 11.32
C LYS A 2 23.99 8.74 10.17
N GLN A 3 23.20 7.72 10.46
CA GLN A 3 22.20 7.17 9.53
C GLN A 3 21.29 8.33 9.07
N PRO A 4 21.07 8.57 7.76
CA PRO A 4 20.07 9.52 7.31
C PRO A 4 18.72 9.06 7.87
N HIS A 5 18.06 9.92 8.63
CA HIS A 5 16.80 9.57 9.27
C HIS A 5 15.75 9.35 8.17
N GLY A 6 15.41 8.08 7.90
CA GLY A 6 14.32 7.74 7.00
C GLY A 6 13.08 8.56 7.33
N ASN A 7 12.41 9.09 6.30
CA ASN A 7 11.31 10.03 6.45
C ASN A 7 10.20 9.40 7.32
N ARG A 8 10.05 9.92 8.54
CA ARG A 8 9.09 9.40 9.55
C ARG A 8 7.67 9.33 8.97
N THR A 9 7.29 10.28 8.12
CA THR A 9 5.98 10.32 7.48
C THR A 9 5.79 9.17 6.50
N ILE A 10 6.75 8.92 5.60
CA ILE A 10 6.68 7.79 4.63
C ILE A 10 6.52 6.45 5.37
N LYS A 11 7.28 6.25 6.45
CA LYS A 11 7.16 5.05 7.30
C LYS A 11 5.76 4.91 7.88
N TRP A 12 5.22 5.98 8.47
CA TRP A 12 3.89 5.96 9.08
C TRP A 12 2.81 5.68 8.05
N THR A 13 2.89 6.32 6.89
CA THR A 13 1.90 6.15 5.83
C THR A 13 1.91 4.74 5.26
N GLY A 14 3.08 4.16 4.98
CA GLY A 14 3.19 2.76 4.58
C GLY A 14 2.66 1.80 5.65
N GLY A 15 2.92 2.10 6.93
CA GLY A 15 2.41 1.32 8.06
C GLY A 15 0.88 1.35 8.18
N ILE A 16 0.24 2.52 7.98
CA ILE A 16 -1.22 2.66 7.99
C ILE A 16 -1.84 1.87 6.85
N ILE A 17 -1.30 1.99 5.63
CA ILE A 17 -1.77 1.22 4.46
C ILE A 17 -1.66 -0.29 4.75
N ALA A 18 -0.51 -0.74 5.28
CA ALA A 18 -0.30 -2.14 5.63
C ALA A 18 -1.29 -2.62 6.69
N GLY A 19 -1.44 -1.86 7.78
CA GLY A 19 -2.30 -2.22 8.91
C GLY A 19 -3.77 -2.30 8.55
N ILE A 20 -4.30 -1.30 7.83
CA ILE A 20 -5.71 -1.29 7.40
C ILE A 20 -5.98 -2.45 6.45
N SER A 21 -5.09 -2.69 5.48
CA SER A 21 -5.27 -3.75 4.49
C SER A 21 -5.18 -5.14 5.13
N ALA A 22 -4.22 -5.35 6.02
CA ALA A 22 -4.08 -6.59 6.77
C ALA A 22 -5.27 -6.81 7.72
N GLY A 23 -5.74 -5.76 8.40
CA GLY A 23 -6.93 -5.82 9.25
C GLY A 23 -8.20 -6.16 8.48
N HIS A 24 -8.41 -5.50 7.33
CA HIS A 24 -9.54 -5.80 6.44
C HIS A 24 -9.51 -7.26 5.96
N LEU A 25 -8.35 -7.73 5.49
CA LEU A 25 -8.17 -9.12 5.10
C LEU A 25 -8.43 -10.10 6.25
N ALA A 26 -7.90 -9.81 7.45
CA ALA A 26 -8.06 -10.67 8.62
C ALA A 26 -9.53 -10.78 9.06
N VAL A 27 -10.25 -9.65 9.08
CA VAL A 27 -11.69 -9.63 9.38
C VAL A 27 -12.46 -10.42 8.31
N GLY A 28 -12.17 -10.18 7.03
CA GLY A 28 -12.78 -10.90 5.91
C GLY A 28 -12.58 -12.41 6.00
N LEU A 29 -11.36 -12.86 6.22
CA LEU A 29 -11.02 -14.27 6.42
C LEU A 29 -11.73 -14.87 7.65
N SER A 30 -11.84 -14.12 8.73
CA SER A 30 -12.51 -14.57 9.96
C SER A 30 -14.01 -14.78 9.71
N LEU A 31 -14.65 -13.83 9.04
CA LEU A 31 -16.08 -13.90 8.70
C LEU A 31 -16.38 -14.99 7.66
N SER A 32 -15.44 -15.28 6.76
CA SER A 32 -15.58 -16.33 5.75
C SER A 32 -14.98 -17.68 6.14
N SER A 33 -14.57 -17.86 7.41
CA SER A 33 -13.89 -19.06 7.90
C SER A 33 -14.68 -20.35 7.67
N GLY A 34 -16.02 -20.28 7.67
CA GLY A 34 -16.90 -21.41 7.37
C GLY A 34 -16.75 -22.00 5.97
N TYR A 35 -16.18 -21.25 5.01
CA TYR A 35 -16.01 -21.67 3.62
C TYR A 35 -14.60 -22.20 3.29
N PHE A 36 -13.69 -22.22 4.27
CA PHE A 36 -12.29 -22.64 4.03
C PHE A 36 -12.20 -24.08 3.52
N GLY A 37 -13.11 -24.96 3.95
CA GLY A 37 -13.17 -26.33 3.45
C GLY A 37 -13.42 -26.39 1.95
N ASP A 38 -14.35 -25.58 1.43
CA ASP A 38 -14.63 -25.52 -0.01
C ASP A 38 -13.44 -24.93 -0.79
N TRP A 39 -12.74 -23.96 -0.21
CA TRP A 39 -11.58 -23.33 -0.81
C TRP A 39 -10.38 -24.29 -0.92
N LEU A 40 -10.04 -24.95 0.19
CA LEU A 40 -8.88 -25.85 0.27
C LEU A 40 -9.12 -27.19 -0.42
N SER A 41 -10.37 -27.61 -0.58
CA SER A 41 -10.75 -28.78 -1.39
C SER A 41 -10.84 -28.50 -2.90
N LEU A 42 -10.47 -27.29 -3.32
CA LEU A 42 -10.47 -26.85 -4.73
C LEU A 42 -11.86 -26.88 -5.37
N ARG A 43 -12.95 -26.85 -4.58
CA ARG A 43 -14.31 -26.88 -5.14
C ARG A 43 -14.62 -25.70 -6.05
N LEU A 44 -13.96 -24.56 -5.85
CA LEU A 44 -14.10 -23.38 -6.72
C LEU A 44 -13.68 -23.65 -8.18
N TRP A 45 -12.87 -24.67 -8.46
CA TRP A 45 -12.46 -25.00 -9.82
C TRP A 45 -13.62 -25.44 -10.71
N ASN A 46 -14.71 -25.92 -10.10
CA ASN A 46 -15.92 -26.37 -10.80
C ASN A 46 -16.99 -25.28 -10.90
N HIS A 47 -16.66 -24.07 -10.46
CA HIS A 47 -17.58 -22.94 -10.39
C HIS A 47 -17.14 -21.83 -11.35
N TRP A 48 -18.12 -21.16 -11.94
CA TRP A 48 -17.86 -19.98 -12.76
C TRP A 48 -17.91 -18.75 -11.89
N TRP A 49 -16.74 -18.14 -11.63
CA TRP A 49 -16.61 -16.89 -10.87
C TRP A 49 -17.33 -16.93 -9.50
N GLU A 50 -18.11 -15.90 -9.17
CA GLU A 50 -18.82 -15.70 -7.89
C GLU A 50 -20.26 -16.26 -7.91
N ASP A 51 -20.48 -17.41 -8.56
CA ASP A 51 -21.79 -18.05 -8.69
C ASP A 51 -22.34 -18.65 -7.37
N THR A 52 -21.48 -18.85 -6.38
CA THR A 52 -21.82 -19.41 -5.07
C THR A 52 -21.32 -18.54 -3.92
N VAL A 53 -21.94 -18.65 -2.75
CA VAL A 53 -21.52 -17.88 -1.55
C VAL A 53 -20.05 -18.14 -1.15
N PRO A 54 -19.53 -19.39 -1.18
CA PRO A 54 -18.11 -19.64 -0.96
C PRO A 54 -17.20 -18.94 -1.98
N ALA A 55 -17.59 -18.92 -3.26
CA ALA A 55 -16.79 -18.30 -4.32
C ALA A 55 -16.83 -16.76 -4.22
N MET A 56 -18.00 -16.17 -3.99
CA MET A 56 -18.16 -14.75 -3.70
C MET A 56 -17.32 -14.31 -2.50
N SER A 57 -17.36 -15.08 -1.41
CA SER A 57 -16.57 -14.82 -0.21
C SER A 57 -15.06 -14.93 -0.45
N PHE A 58 -14.64 -15.84 -1.34
CA PHE A 58 -13.24 -15.99 -1.72
C PHE A 58 -12.73 -14.77 -2.49
N TRP A 59 -13.45 -14.33 -3.53
CA TRP A 59 -13.04 -13.18 -4.35
C TRP A 59 -13.16 -11.84 -3.61
N ALA A 60 -14.10 -11.73 -2.67
CA ALA A 60 -14.20 -10.56 -1.80
C ALA A 60 -13.01 -10.41 -0.83
N ASN A 61 -12.39 -11.52 -0.40
CA ASN A 61 -11.38 -11.52 0.66
C ASN A 61 -10.02 -12.09 0.21
N PRO A 62 -9.74 -13.41 0.27
CA PRO A 62 -8.42 -13.95 -0.07
C PRO A 62 -8.00 -13.71 -1.52
N GLY A 63 -8.93 -13.81 -2.47
CA GLY A 63 -8.71 -13.48 -3.88
C GLY A 63 -8.80 -11.98 -4.18
N GLY A 64 -9.17 -11.17 -3.18
CA GLY A 64 -9.32 -9.73 -3.30
C GLY A 64 -8.01 -8.96 -3.16
N PHE A 65 -8.12 -7.63 -3.12
CA PHE A 65 -6.95 -6.73 -3.10
C PHE A 65 -6.36 -6.46 -1.71
N GLY A 66 -6.88 -7.08 -0.64
CA GLY A 66 -6.40 -6.86 0.73
C GLY A 66 -4.94 -7.27 0.95
N LEU A 67 -4.56 -8.48 0.53
CA LEU A 67 -3.18 -8.97 0.66
C LEU A 67 -2.20 -8.18 -0.22
N PRO A 68 -2.45 -7.96 -1.53
CA PRO A 68 -1.59 -7.11 -2.36
C PRO A 68 -1.37 -5.71 -1.77
N LEU A 69 -2.43 -5.07 -1.26
CA LEU A 69 -2.33 -3.72 -0.70
C LEU A 69 -1.56 -3.70 0.62
N ALA A 70 -1.70 -4.74 1.45
CA ALA A 70 -0.88 -4.91 2.66
C ALA A 70 0.62 -5.01 2.30
N LEU A 71 0.95 -5.80 1.28
CA LEU A 71 2.33 -5.95 0.79
C LEU A 71 2.88 -4.63 0.24
N ILE A 72 2.07 -3.82 -0.46
CA ILE A 72 2.47 -2.47 -0.90
C ILE A 72 2.82 -1.58 0.31
N GLY A 73 1.99 -1.59 1.37
CA GLY A 73 2.28 -0.84 2.59
C GLY A 73 3.59 -1.27 3.26
N VAL A 74 3.82 -2.59 3.36
CA VAL A 74 5.08 -3.16 3.89
C VAL A 74 6.27 -2.79 3.00
N LEU A 75 6.12 -2.83 1.68
CA LEU A 75 7.15 -2.44 0.73
C LEU A 75 7.54 -0.97 0.92
N VAL A 76 6.57 -0.06 1.07
CA VAL A 76 6.83 1.36 1.36
C VAL A 76 7.64 1.53 2.65
N VAL A 77 7.29 0.80 3.71
CA VAL A 77 8.05 0.82 4.97
C VAL A 77 9.47 0.27 4.78
N TRP A 78 9.62 -0.82 4.03
CA TRP A 78 10.91 -1.41 3.72
C TRP A 78 11.79 -0.45 2.91
N MET A 79 11.25 0.19 1.87
CA MET A 79 11.98 1.18 1.07
C MET A 79 12.48 2.33 1.95
N ASN A 80 11.62 2.88 2.81
CA ASN A 80 12.01 3.94 3.72
C ASN A 80 13.08 3.51 4.73
N ARG A 81 13.06 2.26 5.21
CA ARG A 81 14.11 1.71 6.09
C ARG A 81 15.46 1.56 5.38
N ASN A 82 15.44 1.38 4.06
CA ASN A 82 16.63 1.24 3.22
C ASN A 82 17.04 2.56 2.55
N ASN A 83 16.46 3.71 2.96
CA ASN A 83 16.71 5.04 2.38
C ASN A 83 16.37 5.14 0.88
N ILE A 84 15.46 4.30 0.41
CA ILE A 84 14.93 4.34 -0.96
C ILE A 84 13.63 5.14 -0.94
N VAL A 85 13.55 6.19 -1.75
CA VAL A 85 12.30 6.93 -1.93
C VAL A 85 11.33 6.07 -2.75
N PRO A 86 10.11 5.77 -2.25
CA PRO A 86 9.14 5.01 -3.03
C PRO A 86 8.77 5.73 -4.33
N PRO A 87 8.58 5.01 -5.45
CA PRO A 87 8.20 5.63 -6.70
C PRO A 87 6.81 6.24 -6.61
N ALA A 88 6.64 7.44 -7.19
CA ALA A 88 5.39 8.19 -7.11
C ALA A 88 4.18 7.48 -7.73
N PHE A 89 4.41 6.58 -8.71
CA PHE A 89 3.32 5.81 -9.32
C PHE A 89 2.61 4.93 -8.28
N LEU A 90 3.31 4.35 -7.30
CA LEU A 90 2.68 3.54 -6.25
C LEU A 90 1.67 4.36 -5.45
N ALA A 91 2.04 5.58 -5.04
CA ALA A 91 1.17 6.45 -4.29
C ALA A 91 -0.05 6.90 -5.12
N TRP A 92 0.15 7.18 -6.41
CA TRP A 92 -0.94 7.50 -7.33
C TRP A 92 -1.91 6.34 -7.55
N THR A 93 -1.38 5.13 -7.79
CA THR A 93 -2.20 3.92 -7.98
C THR A 93 -3.08 3.67 -6.76
N VAL A 94 -2.50 3.69 -5.55
CA VAL A 94 -3.27 3.50 -4.31
C VAL A 94 -4.28 4.63 -4.11
N LEU A 95 -3.93 5.88 -4.40
CA LEU A 95 -4.82 7.03 -4.24
C LEU A 95 -6.04 6.94 -5.17
N ILE A 96 -5.82 6.72 -6.48
CA ILE A 96 -6.88 6.63 -7.49
C ILE A 96 -7.81 5.46 -7.17
N TRP A 97 -7.22 4.30 -6.85
CA TRP A 97 -8.00 3.12 -6.51
C TRP A 97 -8.86 3.32 -5.26
N SER A 98 -8.27 3.89 -4.20
CA SER A 98 -8.99 4.12 -2.94
C SER A 98 -10.09 5.17 -3.09
N LEU A 99 -9.90 6.18 -3.95
CA LEU A 99 -10.95 7.15 -4.29
C LEU A 99 -12.11 6.47 -5.03
N ALA A 100 -11.82 5.58 -5.98
CA ALA A 100 -12.87 4.84 -6.69
C ALA A 100 -13.70 3.99 -5.71
N ILE A 101 -13.05 3.27 -4.78
CA ILE A 101 -13.76 2.49 -3.76
C ILE A 101 -14.56 3.39 -2.83
N ALA A 102 -13.96 4.46 -2.30
CA ALA A 102 -14.63 5.37 -1.38
C ALA A 102 -15.89 5.99 -2.00
N PHE A 103 -15.88 6.23 -3.32
CA PHE A 103 -17.02 6.75 -4.05
C PHE A 103 -18.11 5.70 -4.32
N MET A 104 -17.73 4.46 -4.59
CA MET A 104 -18.66 3.39 -4.97
C MET A 104 -19.26 2.64 -3.78
N ALA A 105 -18.54 2.55 -2.67
CA ALA A 105 -18.89 1.71 -1.53
C ALA A 105 -18.67 2.44 -0.19
N GLU A 106 -19.76 2.91 0.41
CA GLU A 106 -19.80 3.36 1.80
C GLU A 106 -20.69 2.41 2.63
N PRO A 107 -20.31 2.08 3.89
CA PRO A 107 -19.11 2.48 4.61
C PRO A 107 -17.93 1.53 4.36
N THR A 108 -16.79 2.07 3.90
CA THR A 108 -15.53 1.30 3.72
C THR A 108 -14.36 2.03 4.41
N PRO A 109 -13.24 1.34 4.72
CA PRO A 109 -12.03 2.00 5.22
C PRO A 109 -11.31 2.87 4.17
N ALA A 110 -11.81 2.93 2.94
CA ALA A 110 -11.18 3.61 1.81
C ALA A 110 -10.87 5.09 2.05
N PRO A 111 -11.72 5.92 2.71
CA PRO A 111 -11.38 7.31 2.98
C PRO A 111 -10.08 7.48 3.78
N VAL A 112 -9.80 6.58 4.73
CA VAL A 112 -8.57 6.61 5.52
C VAL A 112 -7.35 6.27 4.64
N VAL A 113 -7.50 5.31 3.72
CA VAL A 113 -6.45 4.95 2.76
C VAL A 113 -6.20 6.08 1.75
N VAL A 114 -7.23 6.81 1.33
CA VAL A 114 -7.10 8.02 0.49
C VAL A 114 -6.23 9.07 1.18
N VAL A 115 -6.53 9.38 2.45
CA VAL A 115 -5.75 10.36 3.23
C VAL A 115 -4.30 9.89 3.36
N ALA A 116 -4.08 8.62 3.67
CA ALA A 116 -2.75 8.04 3.73
C ALA A 116 -2.03 8.19 2.38
N ALA A 117 -2.61 7.75 1.27
CA ALA A 117 -1.99 7.81 -0.05
C ALA A 117 -1.67 9.25 -0.50
N ALA A 118 -2.52 10.22 -0.19
CA ALA A 118 -2.27 11.64 -0.46
C ALA A 118 -1.04 12.16 0.32
N VAL A 119 -0.94 11.81 1.61
CA VAL A 119 0.22 12.15 2.45
C VAL A 119 1.50 11.47 1.94
N LEU A 120 1.41 10.21 1.49
CA LEU A 120 2.52 9.48 0.89
C LEU A 120 3.05 10.22 -0.35
N LEU A 121 2.15 10.57 -1.27
CA LEU A 121 2.49 11.25 -2.51
C LEU A 121 3.17 12.60 -2.26
N ARG A 122 2.65 13.38 -1.31
CA ARG A 122 3.27 14.65 -0.90
C ARG A 122 4.67 14.44 -0.32
N SER A 123 4.86 13.41 0.49
CA SER A 123 6.14 13.08 1.12
C SER A 123 7.18 12.61 0.11
N ILE A 124 6.79 11.79 -0.87
CA ILE A 124 7.64 11.36 -1.99
C ILE A 124 8.12 12.58 -2.78
N ARG A 125 7.20 13.46 -3.20
CA ARG A 125 7.53 14.67 -3.96
C ARG A 125 8.51 15.59 -3.21
N SER A 126 8.32 15.75 -1.91
CA SER A 126 9.23 16.54 -1.07
C SER A 126 10.62 15.92 -0.98
N ALA A 127 10.71 14.58 -0.89
CA ALA A 127 11.99 13.87 -0.83
C ALA A 127 12.75 13.96 -2.16
N THR A 128 12.06 13.80 -3.29
CA THR A 128 12.68 13.93 -4.63
C THR A 128 13.26 15.33 -4.85
N LYS A 129 12.52 16.38 -4.50
CA LYS A 129 13.00 17.78 -4.60
C LYS A 129 14.21 18.09 -3.72
N ALA A 130 14.44 17.35 -2.64
CA ALA A 130 15.58 17.57 -1.75
C ALA A 130 16.88 16.94 -2.29
N VAL A 131 16.77 15.92 -3.15
CA VAL A 131 17.92 15.22 -3.75
C VAL A 131 18.48 15.99 -4.96
N GLU A 132 17.61 16.62 -5.74
CA GLU A 132 17.95 17.36 -6.97
C GLU A 132 18.97 18.53 -6.77
N PRO A 133 18.89 19.35 -5.70
CA PRO A 133 19.86 20.43 -5.44
C PRO A 133 21.26 19.93 -5.07
N GLN A 134 21.38 18.76 -4.45
CA GLN A 134 22.69 18.20 -4.05
C GLN A 134 23.48 17.65 -5.24
N GLN A 135 22.81 17.25 -6.32
CA GLN A 135 23.46 16.76 -7.53
C GLN A 135 23.92 17.88 -8.48
N MET A 136 23.39 19.10 -8.33
CA MET A 136 23.74 20.26 -9.18
C MET A 136 24.89 21.12 -8.64
N GLN A 137 25.47 20.83 -7.47
CA GLN A 137 26.67 21.54 -7.01
C GLN A 137 27.88 21.05 -7.84
N PRO A 138 28.52 21.92 -8.66
CA PRO A 138 29.68 21.52 -9.45
C PRO A 138 30.84 21.17 -8.52
N ALA A 139 31.48 20.04 -8.77
CA ALA A 139 32.61 19.48 -8.00
C ALA A 139 33.88 20.36 -7.97
N GLY A 140 33.82 21.62 -8.43
CA GLY A 140 34.98 22.49 -8.66
C GLY A 140 35.18 23.65 -7.67
N SER A 141 34.39 23.79 -6.61
CA SER A 141 34.49 24.95 -5.71
C SER A 141 35.52 24.82 -4.57
N VAL A 142 36.29 23.72 -4.52
CA VAL A 142 37.27 23.49 -3.43
C VAL A 142 38.70 23.65 -3.96
N ALA A 143 39.05 24.83 -4.46
CA ALA A 143 40.44 25.18 -4.76
C ALA A 143 40.63 26.71 -4.85
N SER A 144 40.57 27.41 -3.73
CA SER A 144 41.22 28.72 -3.55
C SER A 144 41.07 29.21 -2.11
N GLN A 145 41.90 28.68 -1.20
CA GLN A 145 42.37 29.38 0.00
C GLN A 145 43.82 28.96 0.27
#